data_AF-A0AAP0FWM5-F1
#
_entry.id   AF-A0AAP0FWM5-F1
#
_cell.length_a   1.000
_cell.length_b   1.000
_cell.length_c   1.000
_cell.angle_alpha   90.00
_cell.angle_beta   90.00
_cell.angle_gamma   90.00
#
_symmetry.space_group_name_H-M   'P 1'
#
loop_
_entity.id
_entity.type
_entity.pdbx_description
1 polymer ?
#
loop_
_entity_poly.entity_id
_entity_poly.type
_entity_poly.pdbx_seq_one_letter_code
_entity_poly.pdbx_strand_id
1 'polypeptide(L)'
;MAKANELDELLGFLSSPSLQVLSLLPSFYTSPIILHDYFLLLLQVKKAAVEIVRDLTGSDGGIDILASLSDFSLPPLCLLLHEPLEVSAPASEALINLSQNPSLAEKLVSLRAVDAAMEVIYKQGGSDSRLSRLIVMLLVNLTQLDSGIVSLLQASSNRQCNMLILLSG
;
A
#
# COMPACT_ATOMS: atom_id res chain seq x y z
N MET A 1 9.00 11.36 23.03
CA MET A 1 9.78 10.13 22.77
C MET A 1 8.90 8.88 22.66
N ALA A 2 8.01 8.56 23.61
CA ALA A 2 7.14 7.38 23.53
C ALA A 2 6.29 7.28 22.23
N LYS A 3 5.67 8.39 21.82
CA LYS A 3 4.79 8.44 20.61
C LYS A 3 5.50 8.19 19.27
N ALA A 4 6.81 8.44 19.20
CA ALA A 4 7.58 8.21 17.96
C ALA A 4 7.94 6.72 17.82
N ASN A 5 8.31 6.08 18.93
CA ASN A 5 8.59 4.64 18.95
C ASN A 5 7.35 3.80 18.59
N GLU A 6 6.16 4.19 19.08
CA GLU A 6 4.91 3.48 18.75
C GLU A 6 4.58 3.55 17.25
N LEU A 7 4.85 4.68 16.60
CA LEU A 7 4.65 4.83 15.17
C LEU A 7 5.67 4.01 14.37
N ASP A 8 6.95 4.03 14.77
CA ASP A 8 7.99 3.22 14.12
C ASP A 8 7.70 1.72 14.24
N GLU A 9 7.24 1.25 15.40
CA GLU A 9 6.81 -0.14 15.60
C GLU A 9 5.65 -0.51 14.68
N LEU A 10 4.66 0.37 14.56
CA LEU A 10 3.50 0.19 13.68
C LEU A 10 3.91 0.14 12.20
N LEU A 11 4.78 1.04 11.76
CA LEU A 11 5.30 1.04 10.38
C LEU A 11 6.18 -0.17 10.10
N GLY A 12 6.97 -0.60 11.09
CA GLY A 12 7.74 -1.84 11.04
C GLY A 12 6.85 -3.06 10.90
N PHE A 13 5.73 -3.11 11.63
CA PHE A 13 4.73 -4.16 11.51
C PHE A 13 4.11 -4.21 10.10
N LEU A 14 3.73 -3.06 9.53
CA LEU A 14 3.17 -3.02 8.17
C LEU A 14 4.17 -3.49 7.10
N SER A 15 5.48 -3.31 7.33
CA SER A 15 6.56 -3.72 6.42
C SER A 15 6.85 -5.21 6.42
N SER A 16 6.69 -5.89 7.56
CA SER A 16 6.96 -7.33 7.69
C SER A 16 6.11 -7.98 8.79
N PRO A 17 4.78 -8.09 8.57
CA PRO A 17 3.87 -8.60 9.59
C PRO A 17 4.16 -10.05 9.95
N SER A 18 4.65 -10.83 8.98
CA SER A 18 4.94 -12.26 9.11
C SER A 18 6.04 -12.53 10.14
N LEU A 19 7.15 -11.78 10.12
CA LEU A 19 8.30 -12.07 10.99
C LEU A 19 8.01 -11.84 12.47
N GLN A 20 7.24 -10.79 12.80
CA GLN A 20 6.93 -10.43 14.18
C GLN A 20 5.85 -11.33 14.79
N VAL A 21 4.92 -11.82 13.97
CA VAL A 21 3.84 -12.71 14.44
C VAL A 21 4.27 -14.17 14.42
N LEU A 22 5.11 -14.60 13.46
CA LEU A 22 5.67 -15.96 13.44
C LEU A 22 6.52 -16.26 14.69
N SER A 23 7.20 -15.25 15.26
CA SER A 23 7.93 -15.41 16.53
C SER A 23 7.04 -15.62 17.75
N LEU A 24 5.74 -15.31 17.64
CA LEU A 24 4.75 -15.53 18.70
C LEU A 24 4.04 -16.88 18.57
N LEU A 25 4.30 -17.64 17.50
CA LEU A 25 3.69 -18.96 17.32
C LEU A 25 4.39 -20.00 18.20
N PRO A 26 3.64 -20.80 18.98
CA PRO A 26 4.18 -21.98 19.62
C PRO A 26 4.72 -22.95 18.56
N SER A 27 5.91 -23.50 18.79
CA SER A 27 6.63 -24.39 17.86
C SER A 27 5.97 -25.75 17.59
N PHE A 28 4.75 -25.99 18.10
CA PHE A 28 4.05 -27.25 17.97
C PHE A 28 2.56 -27.03 17.69
N TYR A 29 2.04 -27.76 16.69
CA TYR A 29 0.65 -27.86 16.20
C TYR A 29 0.16 -26.78 15.23
N THR A 30 0.38 -27.00 13.93
CA THR A 30 -0.41 -26.34 12.88
C THR A 30 -1.75 -27.05 12.69
N SER A 31 -2.70 -26.80 13.59
CA SER A 31 -4.11 -27.11 13.33
C SER A 31 -4.66 -26.10 12.30
N PRO A 32 -5.46 -26.52 11.30
CA PRO A 32 -6.06 -25.60 10.32
C PRO A 32 -6.89 -24.47 10.95
N ILE A 33 -7.51 -24.73 12.11
CA ILE A 33 -8.33 -23.76 12.85
C ILE A 33 -7.44 -22.66 13.44
N ILE A 34 -6.33 -23.06 14.05
CA ILE A 34 -5.36 -22.14 14.64
C ILE A 34 -4.77 -21.22 13.55
N LEU A 35 -4.43 -21.79 12.38
CA LEU A 35 -3.91 -21.03 11.25
C LEU A 35 -4.94 -20.00 10.71
N HIS A 36 -6.22 -20.37 10.67
CA HIS A 36 -7.30 -19.48 10.25
C HIS A 36 -7.48 -18.30 11.23
N ASP A 37 -7.52 -18.57 12.54
CA ASP A 37 -7.65 -17.54 13.56
C ASP A 37 -6.45 -16.57 13.55
N TYR A 38 -5.25 -17.08 13.26
CA TYR A 38 -4.07 -16.23 13.06
C TYR A 38 -4.19 -15.32 11.84
N PHE A 39 -4.69 -15.83 10.72
CA PHE A 39 -4.90 -15.00 9.53
C PHE A 39 -5.92 -13.89 9.80
N LEU A 40 -7.01 -14.20 10.51
CA LEU A 40 -8.00 -13.20 10.91
C LEU A 40 -7.43 -12.16 11.87
N LEU A 41 -6.66 -12.57 12.88
CA LEU A 41 -6.02 -11.65 13.80
C LEU A 41 -5.05 -10.73 13.06
N LEU A 42 -4.23 -11.28 12.15
CA LEU A 42 -3.29 -10.50 11.36
C LEU A 42 -4.01 -9.47 10.49
N LEU A 43 -5.12 -9.85 9.85
CA LEU A 43 -5.94 -8.94 9.06
C LEU A 43 -6.50 -7.80 9.93
N GLN A 44 -6.98 -8.09 11.14
CA GLN A 44 -7.48 -7.08 12.07
C GLN A 44 -6.39 -6.10 12.50
N VAL A 45 -5.18 -6.58 12.80
CA VAL A 45 -4.06 -5.71 13.17
C VAL A 45 -3.62 -4.85 11.99
N LYS A 46 -3.51 -5.42 10.77
CA LYS A 46 -3.23 -4.64 9.55
C LYS A 46 -4.26 -3.54 9.33
N LYS A 47 -5.55 -3.87 9.47
CA LYS A 47 -6.66 -2.92 9.35
C LYS A 47 -6.53 -1.77 10.36
N ALA A 48 -6.36 -2.10 11.64
CA ALA A 48 -6.22 -1.08 12.68
C ALA A 48 -4.99 -0.19 12.45
N ALA A 49 -3.86 -0.80 12.07
CA ALA A 49 -2.63 -0.07 11.80
C ALA A 49 -2.78 0.89 10.62
N VAL A 50 -3.37 0.45 9.50
CA VAL A 50 -3.57 1.33 8.34
C VAL A 50 -4.63 2.40 8.58
N GLU A 51 -5.66 2.14 9.40
CA GLU A 51 -6.64 3.15 9.82
C GLU A 51 -5.96 4.28 10.62
N ILE A 52 -5.04 3.94 11.53
CA ILE A 52 -4.24 4.94 12.27
C ILE A 52 -3.40 5.78 11.32
N VAL A 53 -2.71 5.15 10.35
CA VAL A 53 -1.90 5.89 9.37
C VAL A 53 -2.77 6.80 8.52
N ARG A 54 -3.94 6.32 8.04
CA ARG A 54 -4.91 7.14 7.32
C ARG A 54 -5.32 8.35 8.15
N ASP A 55 -5.71 8.16 9.41
CA ASP A 55 -6.15 9.26 10.26
C ASP A 55 -5.04 10.27 10.52
N LEU A 56 -3.79 9.79 10.67
CA LEU A 56 -2.63 10.65 10.79
C LEU A 56 -2.44 11.53 9.54
N THR A 57 -2.63 10.98 8.33
CA THR A 57 -2.55 11.79 7.09
C THR A 57 -3.62 12.87 6.98
N GLY A 58 -4.73 12.75 7.72
CA GLY A 58 -5.81 13.75 7.80
C GLY A 58 -5.71 14.70 8.99
N SER A 59 -4.68 14.57 9.82
CA SER A 59 -4.50 15.36 11.05
C SER A 59 -3.48 16.49 10.90
N ASP A 60 -3.58 17.50 11.77
CA ASP A 60 -2.64 18.63 11.81
C ASP A 60 -1.20 18.15 12.05
N GLY A 61 -0.31 18.43 11.09
CA GLY A 61 1.11 18.06 11.15
C GLY A 61 1.40 16.57 10.94
N GLY A 62 0.40 15.72 10.75
CA GLY A 62 0.60 14.28 10.58
C GLY A 62 1.33 13.91 9.27
N ILE A 63 1.10 14.68 8.20
CA ILE A 63 1.85 14.54 6.94
C ILE A 63 3.34 14.82 7.17
N ASP A 64 3.70 15.84 7.94
CA ASP A 64 5.11 16.19 8.19
C ASP A 64 5.82 15.07 8.98
N ILE A 65 5.13 14.50 9.97
CA ILE A 65 5.62 13.34 10.72
C ILE A 65 5.87 12.17 9.77
N LEU A 66 4.87 11.80 8.95
CA LEU A 66 4.98 10.68 8.01
C LEU A 66 6.02 10.93 6.91
N ALA A 67 6.21 12.18 6.49
CA ALA A 67 7.23 12.58 5.52
C ALA A 67 8.63 12.33 6.07
N SER A 68 8.87 12.67 7.34
CA SER A 68 10.14 12.42 8.03
C SER A 68 10.48 10.92 8.16
N LEU A 69 9.45 10.06 8.11
CA LEU A 69 9.56 8.60 8.19
C LEU A 69 9.29 7.90 6.84
N SER A 70 9.34 8.65 5.73
CA SER A 70 8.86 8.17 4.43
C SER A 70 9.61 6.95 3.87
N ASP A 71 10.88 6.74 4.25
CA ASP A 71 11.61 5.51 3.88
C ASP A 71 11.03 4.25 4.54
N PHE A 72 10.38 4.41 5.70
CA PHE A 72 9.76 3.32 6.44
C PHE A 72 8.26 3.20 6.15
N SER A 73 7.57 4.33 5.94
CA SER A 73 6.12 4.35 5.80
C SER A 73 5.62 4.09 4.38
N LEU A 74 6.31 4.58 3.34
CA LEU A 74 5.79 4.49 1.97
C LEU A 74 5.86 3.08 1.38
N PRO A 75 6.98 2.33 1.50
CA PRO A 75 7.05 0.97 0.96
C PRO A 75 5.93 0.02 1.43
N PRO A 76 5.64 -0.11 2.74
CA PRO A 76 4.55 -0.97 3.17
C PRO A 76 3.19 -0.49 2.68
N LEU A 77 2.92 0.82 2.69
CA LEU A 77 1.65 1.36 2.20
C LEU A 77 1.40 1.01 0.73
N CYS A 78 2.44 1.02 -0.12
CA CYS A 78 2.32 0.57 -1.51
C CYS A 78 1.99 -0.92 -1.62
N LEU A 79 2.54 -1.77 -0.75
CA LEU A 79 2.24 -3.20 -0.73
C LEU A 79 0.78 -3.47 -0.34
N LEU A 80 0.25 -2.70 0.63
CA LEU A 80 -1.12 -2.83 1.10
C LEU A 80 -2.19 -2.56 0.03
N LEU A 81 -1.83 -1.95 -1.11
CA LEU A 81 -2.75 -1.78 -2.24
C LEU A 81 -3.28 -3.12 -2.79
N HIS A 82 -2.55 -4.21 -2.60
CA HIS A 82 -2.92 -5.54 -3.09
C HIS A 82 -3.66 -6.40 -2.05
N GLU A 83 -3.88 -5.88 -0.84
CA GLU A 83 -4.59 -6.57 0.24
C GLU A 83 -6.12 -6.46 0.06
N PRO A 84 -6.91 -7.22 0.84
CA PRO A 84 -8.37 -7.12 0.85
C PRO A 84 -8.86 -5.67 1.02
N LEU A 85 -10.07 -5.38 0.55
CA LEU A 85 -10.65 -4.03 0.48
C LEU A 85 -10.57 -3.28 1.82
N GLU A 86 -10.76 -3.99 2.92
CA GLU A 86 -10.73 -3.47 4.28
C GLU A 86 -9.37 -2.85 4.66
N VAL A 87 -8.30 -3.24 3.96
CA VAL A 87 -6.92 -2.76 4.16
C VAL A 87 -6.48 -1.87 3.00
N SER A 88 -6.78 -2.26 1.76
CA SER A 88 -6.33 -1.52 0.58
C SER A 88 -7.04 -0.18 0.39
N ALA A 89 -8.30 -0.04 0.78
CA ALA A 89 -9.00 1.25 0.72
C ALA A 89 -8.38 2.31 1.65
N PRO A 90 -8.22 2.09 2.97
CA PRO A 90 -7.56 3.06 3.84
C PRO A 90 -6.08 3.28 3.48
N ALA A 91 -5.37 2.26 2.98
CA ALA A 91 -4.01 2.44 2.44
C ALA A 91 -3.99 3.41 1.25
N SER A 92 -4.95 3.26 0.33
CA SER A 92 -5.10 4.15 -0.83
C SER A 92 -5.42 5.57 -0.40
N GLU A 93 -6.32 5.76 0.56
CA GLU A 93 -6.64 7.09 1.13
C GLU A 93 -5.40 7.75 1.75
N ALA A 94 -4.61 7.02 2.53
CA ALA A 94 -3.36 7.51 3.09
C ALA A 94 -2.36 7.93 1.99
N LEU A 95 -2.18 7.10 0.96
CA LEU A 95 -1.29 7.40 -0.17
C LEU A 95 -1.76 8.60 -1.00
N ILE A 96 -3.08 8.78 -1.19
CA ILE A 96 -3.65 9.96 -1.86
C ILE A 96 -3.30 11.21 -1.07
N ASN A 97 -3.46 11.20 0.26
CA ASN A 97 -3.14 12.36 1.09
C ASN A 97 -1.64 12.68 1.08
N LEU A 98 -0.79 11.66 1.22
CA LEU A 98 0.68 11.83 1.21
C LEU A 98 1.17 12.33 -0.16
N SER A 99 0.61 11.84 -1.26
CA SER A 99 0.99 12.25 -2.62
C SER A 99 0.56 13.67 -3.01
N GLN A 100 -0.19 14.38 -2.16
CA GLN A 100 -0.38 15.82 -2.35
C GLN A 100 0.90 16.62 -2.08
N ASN A 101 1.84 16.07 -1.29
CA ASN A 101 3.17 16.63 -1.14
C ASN A 101 4.05 16.19 -2.33
N PRO A 102 4.59 17.12 -3.14
CA PRO A 102 5.35 16.77 -4.35
C PRO A 102 6.57 15.89 -4.08
N SER A 103 7.27 16.09 -2.96
CA SER A 103 8.45 15.30 -2.61
C SER A 103 8.09 13.85 -2.28
N LEU A 104 6.94 13.64 -1.64
CA LEU A 104 6.44 12.29 -1.35
C LEU A 104 5.86 11.63 -2.60
N ALA A 105 5.21 12.39 -3.48
CA ALA A 105 4.76 11.88 -4.78
C ALA A 105 5.94 11.39 -5.63
N GLU A 106 7.03 12.14 -5.67
CA GLU A 106 8.24 11.75 -6.40
C GLU A 106 8.84 10.46 -5.84
N LYS A 107 8.89 10.36 -4.50
CA LYS A 107 9.31 9.15 -3.81
C LYS A 107 8.40 7.96 -4.12
N LEU A 108 7.08 8.14 -4.14
CA LEU A 108 6.13 7.10 -4.51
C LEU A 108 6.32 6.62 -5.95
N VAL A 109 6.59 7.52 -6.89
CA VAL A 109 6.94 7.15 -8.27
C VAL A 109 8.23 6.31 -8.28
N SER A 110 9.26 6.70 -7.52
CA SER A 110 10.51 5.93 -7.42
C SER A 110 10.32 4.53 -6.81
N LEU A 111 9.32 4.38 -5.93
CA LEU A 111 8.90 3.12 -5.32
C LEU A 111 7.96 2.30 -6.21
N ARG A 112 7.77 2.70 -7.48
CA ARG A 112 6.90 2.03 -8.46
C ARG A 112 5.43 1.99 -8.04
N ALA A 113 4.95 2.99 -7.30
CA ALA A 113 3.55 3.07 -6.88
C ALA A 113 2.58 3.14 -8.08
N VAL A 114 3.02 3.68 -9.22
CA VAL A 114 2.24 3.68 -10.48
C VAL A 114 1.99 2.26 -10.97
N ASP A 115 2.99 1.39 -10.94
CA ASP A 115 2.84 -0.01 -11.36
C ASP A 115 1.87 -0.76 -10.45
N ALA A 116 2.02 -0.59 -9.13
CA ALA A 116 1.14 -1.17 -8.12
C ALA A 116 -0.32 -0.72 -8.30
N ALA A 117 -0.55 0.58 -8.50
CA ALA A 117 -1.87 1.13 -8.77
C ALA A 117 -2.49 0.53 -10.05
N MET A 118 -1.72 0.44 -11.13
CA MET A 118 -2.21 -0.15 -12.38
C MET A 118 -2.51 -1.65 -12.23
N GLU A 119 -1.71 -2.40 -11.45
CA GLU A 119 -2.02 -3.80 -11.14
C GLU A 119 -3.38 -3.98 -10.47
N VAL A 120 -3.74 -3.10 -9.52
CA VAL A 120 -5.04 -3.15 -8.85
C VAL A 120 -6.18 -2.92 -9.84
N ILE A 121 -6.08 -1.88 -10.69
CA ILE A 121 -7.10 -1.58 -11.72
C ILE A 121 -7.32 -2.78 -12.64
N TYR A 122 -6.23 -3.41 -13.11
CA TYR A 122 -6.32 -4.54 -14.03
C TYR A 122 -6.83 -5.83 -13.36
N LYS A 123 -6.34 -6.17 -12.16
CA LYS A 123 -6.70 -7.42 -11.46
C LYS A 123 -8.16 -7.41 -11.00
N GLN A 124 -8.67 -6.26 -10.56
CA GLN A 124 -10.03 -6.17 -10.04
C GLN A 124 -11.11 -5.98 -11.11
N GLY A 125 -10.72 -5.70 -12.37
CA GLY A 125 -11.67 -5.57 -13.48
C GLY A 125 -12.78 -4.53 -13.27
N GLY A 126 -12.59 -3.56 -12.36
CA GLY A 126 -13.62 -2.57 -11.99
C GLY A 126 -14.72 -3.09 -11.06
N SER A 127 -14.54 -4.24 -10.41
CA SER A 127 -15.57 -4.86 -9.55
C SER A 127 -15.89 -4.05 -8.29
N ASP A 128 -14.90 -3.35 -7.71
CA ASP A 128 -15.09 -2.43 -6.60
C ASP A 128 -14.95 -0.97 -7.07
N SER A 129 -16.07 -0.26 -7.11
CA SER A 129 -16.12 1.12 -7.59
C SER A 129 -15.44 2.11 -6.65
N ARG A 130 -15.36 1.82 -5.35
CA ARG A 130 -14.70 2.68 -4.36
C ARG A 130 -13.19 2.58 -4.51
N LEU A 131 -12.63 1.38 -4.50
CA LEU A 131 -11.18 1.21 -4.63
C LEU A 131 -10.71 1.72 -6.00
N SER A 132 -11.44 1.41 -7.08
CA SER A 132 -11.11 1.93 -8.41
C SER A 132 -11.02 3.46 -8.43
N ARG A 133 -11.96 4.15 -7.79
CA ARG A 133 -11.93 5.61 -7.67
C ARG A 133 -10.71 6.11 -6.88
N LEU A 134 -10.39 5.47 -5.76
CA LEU A 134 -9.23 5.84 -4.94
C LEU A 134 -7.92 5.66 -5.72
N ILE A 135 -7.76 4.54 -6.43
CA ILE A 135 -6.57 4.28 -7.23
C ILE A 135 -6.44 5.30 -8.37
N VAL A 136 -7.54 5.67 -9.03
CA VAL A 136 -7.52 6.75 -10.04
C VAL A 136 -7.10 8.07 -9.41
N MET A 137 -7.59 8.43 -8.22
CA MET A 137 -7.17 9.65 -7.53
C MET A 137 -5.68 9.64 -7.18
N LEU A 138 -5.14 8.49 -6.76
CA LEU A 138 -3.70 8.34 -6.52
C LEU A 138 -2.90 8.54 -7.81
N LEU A 139 -3.32 7.90 -8.91
CA LEU A 139 -2.67 8.06 -10.21
C LEU A 139 -2.73 9.51 -10.69
N VAL A 140 -3.84 10.22 -10.48
CA VAL A 140 -3.95 11.66 -10.78
C VAL A 140 -2.87 12.45 -10.03
N ASN A 141 -2.64 12.20 -8.74
CA ASN A 141 -1.58 12.87 -7.99
C ASN A 141 -0.19 12.53 -8.54
N LEU A 142 0.11 11.25 -8.76
CA LEU A 142 1.43 10.81 -9.23
C LEU A 142 1.77 11.31 -10.63
N THR A 143 0.77 11.46 -11.50
CA THR A 143 0.92 11.96 -12.88
C THR A 143 0.97 13.48 -12.99
N GLN A 144 0.93 14.22 -11.89
CA GLN A 144 1.35 15.63 -11.88
C GLN A 144 2.86 15.78 -12.10
N LEU A 145 3.63 14.71 -11.89
CA LEU A 145 5.07 14.64 -12.16
C LEU A 145 5.33 14.02 -13.54
N ASP A 146 6.28 14.57 -14.29
CA ASP A 146 6.72 14.01 -15.57
C ASP A 146 7.18 12.56 -15.42
N SER A 147 7.90 12.24 -14.34
CA SER A 147 8.34 10.87 -14.02
C SER A 147 7.16 9.92 -13.79
N GLY A 148 6.05 10.42 -13.23
CA GLY A 148 4.82 9.67 -13.06
C GLY A 148 4.10 9.42 -14.39
N ILE A 149 4.06 10.42 -15.28
CA ILE A 149 3.53 10.27 -16.65
C ILE A 149 4.32 9.20 -17.41
N VAL A 150 5.66 9.30 -17.40
CA VAL A 150 6.54 8.31 -18.05
C VAL A 150 6.29 6.91 -17.50
N SER A 151 6.20 6.77 -16.17
CA SER A 151 5.94 5.49 -15.53
C SER A 151 4.58 4.90 -15.94
N LEU A 152 3.53 5.73 -16.03
CA LEU A 152 2.19 5.27 -16.44
C LEU A 152 2.16 4.78 -17.89
N LEU A 153 2.85 5.49 -18.80
CA LEU A 153 2.97 5.10 -20.20
C LEU A 153 3.76 3.79 -20.36
N GLN A 154 4.80 3.58 -19.55
CA GLN A 154 5.57 2.33 -19.55
C GLN A 154 4.77 1.16 -18.97
N ALA A 155 4.06 1.37 -17.85
CA ALA A 155 3.23 0.36 -17.22
C ALA A 155 2.12 -0.18 -18.15
N SER A 156 1.54 0.71 -18.97
CA SER A 156 0.54 0.34 -19.99
C SER A 156 1.16 -0.33 -21.22
N SER A 157 2.28 0.19 -21.72
CA SER A 157 2.97 -0.35 -22.92
C SER A 157 3.55 -1.74 -22.69
N ASN A 158 4.23 -1.97 -21.56
CA ASN A 158 4.82 -3.28 -21.23
C ASN A 158 3.76 -4.40 -21.18
N ARG A 159 2.52 -4.08 -20.81
CA ARG A 159 1.44 -5.07 -20.78
C ARG A 159 0.81 -5.33 -22.15
N GLN A 160 0.70 -4.32 -23.01
CA GLN A 160 0.28 -4.52 -24.41
C GLN A 160 1.29 -5.43 -25.15
N CYS A 161 2.59 -5.26 -24.90
CA CYS A 161 3.62 -6.16 -25.43
C CYS A 161 3.48 -7.60 -24.93
N ASN A 162 3.18 -7.82 -23.64
CA ASN A 162 2.98 -9.18 -23.10
C ASN A 162 1.77 -9.90 -23.73
N MET A 163 0.69 -9.17 -24.04
CA MET A 163 -0.48 -9.77 -24.71
C MET A 163 -0.14 -10.20 -26.14
N LEU A 164 0.64 -9.40 -26.88
CA LEU A 164 1.05 -9.71 -28.25
C LEU A 164 1.97 -10.95 -28.30
N ILE A 165 2.90 -11.07 -27.35
CA ILE A 165 3.81 -12.22 -27.27
C ILE A 165 3.05 -13.53 -26.98
N LEU A 166 2.03 -13.50 -26.11
CA LEU A 166 1.20 -14.68 -25.80
C LEU A 166 0.29 -15.11 -26.96
N LEU A 167 0.02 -14.24 -27.94
CA LEU A 167 -0.75 -14.55 -29.14
C LEU A 167 0.15 -14.96 -30.34
N SER A 168 1.47 -14.87 -30.18
CA SER A 168 2.47 -15.12 -31.24
C SER A 168 3.22 -16.45 -31.07
N GLY A 169 2.88 -17.25 -30.06
CA GLY A 169 3.46 -18.58 -29.79
C GLY A 169 2.38 -19.64 -29.65
#